data_AF-A0A7W1K5H7-F1
#
_entry.id   AF-A0A7W1K5H7-F1
#
_cell.length_a   1.000
_cell.length_b   1.000
_cell.length_c   1.000
_cell.angle_alpha   90.00
_cell.angle_beta   90.00
_cell.angle_gamma   90.00
#
_symmetry.space_group_name_H-M   'P 1'
#
loop_
_entity.id
_entity.type
_entity.pdbx_description
1 polymer ?
#
loop_
_entity_poly.entity_id
_entity_poly.type
_entity_poly.pdbx_seq_one_letter_code
_entity_poly.pdbx_strand_id
1 'polypeptide(L)'
;MNEAVPILIVVLVVVMAGGVITYQHQRKLERQRELRSLALGQRLEFSIEDPFDTTGEPFSLFQKGDGRGVENVMWGFWQGLEVRAFDYWYYEESSDSNGHRTRSYRRFDCLITLVDAVCPPLQISEENVLTRFAGALTFRDIGFESEEFNRRFHVNGPDERFATAFCDARMMDWLLRHGEGYGFEVAGDRLLCWTDRVSPAEMVRLMGTAKTFREQIPAVVRSLYPK
;
A
#
# COMPACT_ATOMS: atom_id res chain seq x y z
N MET A 1 37.33 41.19 1.29
CA MET A 1 36.45 40.53 0.29
C MET A 1 35.92 39.17 0.79
N ASN A 2 35.72 38.98 2.12
CA ASN A 2 35.43 37.67 2.73
C ASN A 2 34.10 37.56 3.49
N GLU A 3 33.42 38.67 3.78
CA GLU A 3 32.15 38.67 4.54
C GLU A 3 30.91 38.46 3.65
N ALA A 4 30.99 38.80 2.35
CA ALA A 4 29.87 38.69 1.42
C ALA A 4 29.60 37.25 0.97
N VAL A 5 30.65 36.42 0.92
CA VAL A 5 30.56 35.00 0.52
C VAL A 5 29.69 34.17 1.49
N PRO A 6 29.90 34.20 2.83
CA PRO A 6 29.05 33.45 3.75
C PRO A 6 27.59 33.94 3.75
N ILE A 7 27.36 35.26 3.63
CA ILE A 7 26.00 35.82 3.54
C ILE A 7 25.29 35.31 2.27
N LEU A 8 25.98 35.32 1.12
CA LEU A 8 25.42 34.82 -0.14
C LEU A 8 25.09 33.32 -0.06
N ILE A 9 25.94 32.52 0.59
CA ILE A 9 25.68 31.08 0.82
C ILE A 9 24.44 30.87 1.69
N VAL A 10 24.31 31.62 2.79
CA VAL A 10 23.13 31.52 3.67
C VAL A 10 21.85 31.90 2.93
N VAL A 11 21.86 33.00 2.16
CA VAL A 11 20.71 33.42 1.35
C VAL A 11 20.33 32.33 0.33
N LEU A 12 21.32 31.75 -0.36
CA LEU A 12 21.07 30.69 -1.33
C LEU A 12 20.44 29.45 -0.67
N VAL A 13 20.95 29.01 0.48
CA VAL A 13 20.40 27.87 1.23
C VAL A 13 18.96 28.14 1.67
N VAL A 14 18.66 29.34 2.17
CA VAL A 14 17.30 29.72 2.59
C VAL A 14 16.34 29.73 1.40
N VAL A 15 16.76 30.29 0.25
CA VAL A 15 15.94 30.30 -0.98
C VAL A 15 15.70 28.88 -1.48
N MET A 16 16.72 28.03 -1.49
CA MET A 16 16.60 26.62 -1.89
C MET A 16 15.67 25.85 -0.97
N ALA A 17 15.83 25.99 0.35
CA ALA A 17 14.95 25.37 1.34
C ALA A 17 13.50 25.85 1.19
N GLY A 18 13.28 27.16 1.01
CA GLY A 18 11.97 27.74 0.75
C GLY A 18 11.34 27.22 -0.55
N GLY A 19 12.13 27.05 -1.61
CA GLY A 19 11.69 26.45 -2.87
C GLY A 19 11.25 25.00 -2.72
N VAL A 20 12.00 24.19 -1.97
CA VAL A 20 11.63 22.79 -1.69
C VAL A 20 10.33 22.69 -0.88
N ILE A 21 10.18 23.52 0.16
CA ILE A 21 8.98 23.52 1.01
C ILE A 21 7.74 23.91 0.19
N THR A 22 7.83 24.99 -0.59
CA THR A 22 6.71 25.46 -1.42
C THR A 22 6.34 24.44 -2.49
N TYR A 23 7.33 23.81 -3.14
CA TYR A 23 7.11 22.75 -4.11
C TYR A 23 6.40 21.53 -3.49
N GLN A 24 6.85 21.05 -2.32
CA GLN A 24 6.20 19.93 -1.63
C GLN A 24 4.75 20.27 -1.22
N HIS A 25 4.52 21.48 -0.74
CA HIS A 25 3.19 21.94 -0.36
C HIS A 25 2.25 22.03 -1.58
N GLN A 26 2.73 22.58 -2.69
CA GLN A 26 1.95 22.64 -3.94
C GLN A 26 1.58 21.26 -4.46
N ARG A 27 2.53 20.31 -4.48
CA ARG A 27 2.24 18.92 -4.90
C ARG A 27 1.24 18.22 -4.00
N LYS A 28 1.27 18.50 -2.69
CA LYS A 28 0.25 17.96 -1.76
C LYS A 28 -1.14 18.50 -2.11
N LEU A 29 -1.27 19.81 -2.31
CA LEU A 29 -2.54 20.44 -2.67
C LEU A 29 -3.05 19.99 -4.04
N GLU A 30 -2.17 19.84 -5.02
CA GLU A 30 -2.50 19.36 -6.36
C GLU A 30 -3.05 17.94 -6.31
N ARG A 31 -2.34 17.02 -5.62
CA ARG A 31 -2.83 15.66 -5.41
C ARG A 31 -4.20 15.63 -4.74
N GLN A 32 -4.41 16.43 -3.70
CA GLN A 32 -5.71 16.51 -3.01
C GLN A 32 -6.84 16.95 -3.93
N ARG A 33 -6.58 17.93 -4.80
CA ARG A 33 -7.57 18.42 -5.78
C ARG A 33 -7.88 17.33 -6.81
N GLU A 34 -6.86 16.67 -7.33
CA GLU A 34 -7.02 15.61 -8.34
C GLU A 34 -7.75 14.39 -7.77
N LEU A 35 -7.39 13.92 -6.57
CA LEU A 35 -8.09 12.81 -5.92
C LEU A 35 -9.53 13.17 -5.59
N ARG A 36 -9.80 14.39 -5.11
CA ARG A 36 -11.17 14.87 -4.91
C ARG A 36 -11.97 14.87 -6.22
N SER A 37 -11.38 15.37 -7.31
CA SER A 37 -12.02 15.38 -8.62
C SER A 37 -12.26 13.97 -9.14
N LEU A 38 -11.32 13.06 -8.90
CA LEU A 38 -11.45 11.66 -9.27
C LEU A 38 -12.58 10.99 -8.49
N ALA A 39 -12.63 11.17 -7.16
CA ALA A 39 -13.68 10.66 -6.32
C ALA A 39 -15.06 11.08 -6.83
N LEU A 40 -15.25 12.38 -7.10
CA LEU A 40 -16.48 12.91 -7.66
C LEU A 40 -16.83 12.27 -9.02
N GLY A 41 -15.85 12.14 -9.91
CA GLY A 41 -16.04 11.49 -11.22
C GLY A 41 -16.42 10.01 -11.12
N GLN A 42 -15.98 9.33 -10.06
CA GLN A 42 -16.29 7.92 -9.77
C GLN A 42 -17.49 7.75 -8.82
N ARG A 43 -18.17 8.84 -8.41
CA ARG A 43 -19.26 8.86 -7.42
C ARG A 43 -18.86 8.30 -6.05
N LEU A 44 -17.61 8.53 -5.67
CA LEU A 44 -17.07 8.24 -4.35
C LEU A 44 -17.06 9.51 -3.50
N GLU A 45 -17.15 9.31 -2.19
CA GLU A 45 -16.90 10.34 -1.20
C GLU A 45 -15.39 10.58 -1.04
N PHE A 46 -15.00 11.75 -0.51
CA PHE A 46 -13.59 12.11 -0.31
C PHE A 46 -13.37 12.90 0.97
N SER A 47 -12.32 12.53 1.71
CA SER A 47 -11.81 13.25 2.89
C SER A 47 -10.29 13.36 2.82
N ILE A 48 -9.74 14.49 3.28
CA ILE A 48 -8.29 14.64 3.43
C ILE A 48 -7.79 13.81 4.63
N GLU A 49 -8.57 13.79 5.71
CA GLU A 49 -8.29 13.01 6.90
C GLU A 49 -8.89 11.61 6.79
N ASP A 50 -8.48 10.70 7.67
CA ASP A 50 -9.00 9.34 7.75
C ASP A 50 -10.19 9.26 8.72
N PRO A 51 -11.44 9.17 8.23
CA PRO A 51 -12.61 9.11 9.10
C PRO A 51 -12.87 7.70 9.65
N PHE A 52 -12.08 6.69 9.25
CA PHE A 52 -12.34 5.28 9.56
C PHE A 52 -11.36 4.63 10.54
N ASP A 53 -10.34 5.36 10.98
CA ASP A 53 -9.21 4.78 11.73
C ASP A 53 -8.62 3.56 11.00
N THR A 54 -8.34 3.75 9.70
CA THR A 54 -7.93 2.70 8.75
C THR A 54 -6.62 2.02 9.17
N THR A 55 -5.76 2.69 9.93
CA THR A 55 -4.56 2.06 10.50
C THR A 55 -4.86 0.96 11.54
N GLY A 56 -6.07 0.92 12.10
CA GLY A 56 -6.53 -0.14 13.00
C GLY A 56 -6.93 -1.45 12.30
N GLU A 57 -6.97 -1.46 10.96
CA GLU A 57 -7.27 -2.67 10.18
C GLU A 57 -6.16 -3.73 10.35
N PRO A 58 -6.48 -5.04 10.29
CA PRO A 58 -5.59 -6.12 10.71
C PRO A 58 -4.52 -6.49 9.66
N PHE A 59 -3.98 -5.50 8.95
CA PHE A 59 -2.99 -5.69 7.90
C PHE A 59 -1.57 -5.43 8.40
N SER A 60 -0.65 -6.30 8.01
CA SER A 60 0.76 -6.23 8.37
C SER A 60 1.43 -4.97 7.82
N LEU A 61 0.99 -4.46 6.66
CA LEU A 61 1.44 -3.17 6.12
C LEU A 61 1.22 -2.01 7.11
N PHE A 62 0.10 -2.03 7.84
CA PHE A 62 -0.26 -0.99 8.81
C PHE A 62 0.41 -1.15 10.17
N GLN A 63 1.16 -2.23 10.37
CA GLN A 63 1.95 -2.47 11.56
C GLN A 63 3.37 -1.88 11.46
N LYS A 64 3.74 -1.32 10.29
CA LYS A 64 5.11 -0.88 9.96
C LYS A 64 5.45 0.54 10.40
N GLY A 65 6.76 0.75 10.61
CA GLY A 65 7.36 2.04 10.91
C GLY A 65 7.18 2.53 12.33
N ASP A 66 8.02 3.47 12.75
CA ASP A 66 7.96 4.15 14.06
C ASP A 66 6.83 5.18 14.12
N GLY A 67 6.34 5.63 12.97
CA GLY A 67 5.14 6.43 12.83
C GLY A 67 4.53 6.24 11.45
N ARG A 68 3.19 6.35 11.38
CA ARG A 68 2.40 6.03 10.20
C ARG A 68 1.12 6.85 10.14
N GLY A 69 0.48 6.89 8.97
CA GLY A 69 -0.80 7.57 8.82
C GLY A 69 -1.46 7.31 7.46
N VAL A 70 -2.75 7.61 7.43
CA VAL A 70 -3.61 7.55 6.25
C VAL A 70 -4.11 8.96 5.94
N GLU A 71 -4.11 9.34 4.67
CA GLU A 71 -4.68 10.60 4.18
C GLU A 71 -5.36 10.41 2.83
N ASN A 72 -6.12 11.41 2.38
CA ASN A 72 -6.77 11.45 1.06
C ASN A 72 -7.66 10.22 0.79
N VAL A 73 -8.58 9.94 1.72
CA VAL A 73 -9.45 8.77 1.67
C VAL A 73 -10.62 9.00 0.71
N MET A 74 -10.82 8.07 -0.22
CA MET A 74 -11.98 7.93 -1.08
C MET A 74 -12.75 6.66 -0.70
N TRP A 75 -14.07 6.74 -0.59
CA TRP A 75 -14.88 5.55 -0.27
C TRP A 75 -16.26 5.57 -0.93
N GLY A 76 -16.87 4.40 -1.06
CA GLY A 76 -18.19 4.21 -1.63
C GLY A 76 -18.27 2.93 -2.47
N PHE A 77 -19.24 2.89 -3.39
CA PHE A 77 -19.40 1.77 -4.31
C PHE A 77 -18.85 2.10 -5.69
N TRP A 78 -17.81 1.38 -6.11
CA TRP A 78 -17.22 1.48 -7.43
C TRP A 78 -17.49 0.20 -8.23
N GLN A 79 -18.26 0.29 -9.32
CA GLN A 79 -18.65 -0.86 -10.14
C GLN A 79 -19.23 -2.04 -9.35
N GLY A 80 -20.04 -1.74 -8.32
CA GLY A 80 -20.65 -2.74 -7.43
C GLY A 80 -19.72 -3.29 -6.34
N LEU A 81 -18.47 -2.84 -6.28
CA LEU A 81 -17.52 -3.17 -5.23
C LEU A 81 -17.53 -2.07 -4.17
N GLU A 82 -17.71 -2.42 -2.90
CA GLU A 82 -17.46 -1.50 -1.80
C GLU A 82 -15.95 -1.27 -1.66
N VAL A 83 -15.50 -0.03 -1.79
CA VAL A 83 -14.08 0.32 -1.80
C VAL A 83 -13.77 1.43 -0.81
N ARG A 84 -12.57 1.35 -0.24
CA ARG A 84 -11.90 2.45 0.46
C ARG A 84 -10.48 2.59 -0.11
N ALA A 85 -10.24 3.60 -0.92
CA ALA A 85 -8.93 3.92 -1.50
C ALA A 85 -8.27 5.10 -0.78
N PHE A 86 -6.97 5.06 -0.53
CA PHE A 86 -6.29 6.09 0.28
C PHE A 86 -4.79 6.13 0.05
N ASP A 87 -4.17 7.25 0.44
CA ASP A 87 -2.72 7.33 0.58
C ASP A 87 -2.33 6.79 1.96
N TYR A 88 -1.37 5.88 2.01
CA TYR A 88 -0.74 5.39 3.24
C TYR A 88 0.72 5.80 3.29
N TRP A 89 1.21 6.16 4.48
CA TRP A 89 2.62 6.42 4.70
C TRP A 89 3.09 5.88 6.04
N TYR A 90 4.36 5.51 6.09
CA TYR A 90 5.08 5.29 7.33
C TYR A 90 6.50 5.83 7.23
N TYR A 91 7.15 6.02 8.38
CA TYR A 91 8.59 6.27 8.42
C TYR A 91 9.27 5.36 9.43
N GLU A 92 10.56 5.18 9.22
CA GLU A 92 11.46 4.52 10.16
C GLU A 92 12.59 5.46 10.52
N GLU A 93 13.03 5.34 11.75
CA GLU A 93 14.11 6.12 12.32
C GLU A 93 15.36 5.25 12.48
N SER A 94 16.45 5.71 11.87
CA SER A 94 17.76 5.10 12.04
C SER A 94 18.71 6.08 12.71
N SER A 95 19.64 5.53 13.50
CA SER A 95 20.70 6.31 14.14
C SER A 95 22.04 5.87 13.59
N ASP A 96 22.89 6.83 13.22
CA ASP A 96 24.29 6.53 12.89
C ASP A 96 25.13 6.34 14.16
N SER A 97 26.39 5.90 13.98
CA SER A 97 27.34 5.71 15.08
C SER A 97 27.70 7.01 15.84
N ASN A 98 27.31 8.16 15.29
CA ASN A 98 27.53 9.50 15.88
C ASN A 98 26.25 10.04 16.55
N GLY A 99 25.17 9.26 16.61
CA GLY A 99 23.91 9.62 17.24
C GLY A 99 22.98 10.51 16.40
N HIS A 100 23.28 10.72 15.11
CA HIS A 100 22.37 11.44 14.22
C HIS A 100 21.18 10.56 13.84
N ARG A 101 19.97 11.06 14.09
CA ARG A 101 18.72 10.40 13.74
C ARG A 101 18.27 10.81 12.34
N THR A 102 18.01 9.84 11.48
CA THR A 102 17.47 10.05 10.13
C THR A 102 16.13 9.35 10.01
N ARG A 103 15.16 10.01 9.37
CA ARG A 103 13.86 9.40 9.06
C ARG A 103 13.75 9.07 7.58
N SER A 104 13.43 7.81 7.29
CA SER A 104 13.16 7.34 5.93
C SER A 104 11.66 7.16 5.76
N TYR A 105 11.05 7.95 4.87
CA TYR A 105 9.62 7.86 4.59
C TYR A 105 9.34 6.88 3.44
N ARG A 106 8.22 6.16 3.56
CA ARG A 106 7.63 5.31 2.52
C ARG A 106 6.17 5.70 2.32
N ARG A 107 5.69 5.63 1.07
CA ARG A 107 4.33 6.00 0.69
C ARG A 107 3.77 5.01 -0.31
N PHE A 108 2.52 4.63 -0.07
CA PHE A 108 1.77 3.68 -0.86
C PHE A 108 0.41 4.26 -1.18
N ASP A 109 -0.14 3.82 -2.30
CA ASP A 109 -1.55 4.00 -2.61
C ASP A 109 -2.23 2.65 -2.37
N CYS A 110 -3.29 2.67 -1.58
CA CYS A 110 -3.94 1.48 -1.04
C CYS A 110 -5.42 1.45 -1.38
N LEU A 111 -5.98 0.24 -1.43
CA LEU A 111 -7.42 0.00 -1.46
C LEU A 111 -7.79 -1.14 -0.53
N ILE A 112 -8.82 -0.93 0.28
CA ILE A 112 -9.50 -1.96 1.04
C ILE A 112 -10.86 -2.25 0.41
N THR A 113 -11.20 -3.52 0.30
CA THR A 113 -12.53 -4.02 -0.08
C THR A 113 -12.89 -5.24 0.77
N LEU A 114 -14.16 -5.63 0.78
CA LEU A 114 -14.62 -6.85 1.40
C LEU A 114 -14.43 -8.07 0.49
N VAL A 115 -14.17 -9.23 1.10
CA VAL A 115 -14.22 -10.56 0.47
C VAL A 115 -15.37 -11.37 1.08
N ASP A 116 -15.80 -12.44 0.41
CA ASP A 116 -16.95 -13.26 0.84
C ASP A 116 -16.49 -14.49 1.65
N ALA A 117 -15.55 -14.29 2.59
CA ALA A 117 -14.96 -15.33 3.46
C ALA A 117 -14.36 -14.69 4.73
N VAL A 118 -13.99 -15.52 5.71
CA VAL A 118 -13.20 -15.11 6.90
C VAL A 118 -11.79 -15.67 6.80
N CYS A 119 -10.94 -14.97 6.07
CA CYS A 119 -9.58 -15.37 5.73
C CYS A 119 -8.63 -15.30 6.93
N PRO A 120 -7.86 -16.37 7.22
CA PRO A 120 -6.61 -16.24 7.95
C PRO A 120 -5.69 -15.17 7.31
N PRO A 121 -4.83 -14.50 8.09
CA PRO A 121 -3.89 -13.52 7.55
C PRO A 121 -3.00 -14.14 6.46
N LEU A 122 -2.97 -13.54 5.28
CA LEU A 122 -2.10 -13.97 4.17
C LEU A 122 -1.66 -12.74 3.38
N GLN A 123 -0.36 -12.64 3.12
CA GLN A 123 0.27 -11.58 2.32
C GLN A 123 0.87 -12.19 1.05
N ILE A 124 0.67 -11.51 -0.09
CA ILE A 124 1.20 -11.90 -1.40
C ILE A 124 1.80 -10.65 -2.06
N SER A 125 3.07 -10.69 -2.45
CA SER A 125 3.73 -9.55 -3.10
C SER A 125 5.07 -9.94 -3.73
N GLU A 126 5.56 -9.13 -4.67
CA GLU A 126 6.97 -9.22 -5.10
C GLU A 126 7.92 -8.75 -3.98
N GLU A 127 9.14 -9.30 -3.92
CA GLU A 127 10.16 -8.89 -2.94
C GLU A 127 10.40 -7.37 -2.98
N ASN A 128 10.38 -6.79 -4.19
CA ASN A 128 10.69 -5.39 -4.44
C ASN A 128 9.63 -4.39 -3.95
N VAL A 129 8.37 -4.81 -3.82
CA VAL A 129 7.28 -3.97 -3.29
C VAL A 129 7.38 -3.86 -1.75
N LEU A 130 8.15 -4.77 -1.14
CA LEU A 130 8.38 -4.84 0.30
C LEU A 130 9.85 -4.62 0.70
N THR A 131 10.77 -4.38 -0.24
CA THR A 131 12.18 -4.69 -0.03
C THR A 131 12.75 -4.01 1.22
N ARG A 132 13.14 -4.90 2.15
CA ARG A 132 13.93 -4.71 3.39
C ARG A 132 13.23 -4.68 4.75
N PHE A 133 12.11 -5.39 4.98
CA PHE A 133 11.62 -5.54 6.37
C PHE A 133 11.16 -6.95 6.73
N ALA A 134 12.13 -7.87 6.82
CA ALA A 134 11.97 -9.20 7.43
C ALA A 134 11.81 -9.17 8.97
N GLY A 135 11.68 -7.99 9.58
CA GLY A 135 11.69 -7.82 11.04
C GLY A 135 10.33 -7.86 11.74
N ALA A 136 9.22 -7.69 11.01
CA ALA A 136 7.89 -7.56 11.61
C ALA A 136 6.89 -8.67 11.25
N LEU A 137 7.11 -9.41 10.15
CA LEU A 137 6.34 -10.63 9.86
C LEU A 137 7.18 -11.85 10.23
N THR A 138 6.78 -12.53 11.29
CA THR A 138 7.33 -13.82 11.77
C THR A 138 6.95 -15.01 10.88
N PHE A 139 6.19 -14.79 9.81
CA PHE A 139 5.70 -15.86 8.95
C PHE A 139 6.74 -16.20 7.89
N ARG A 140 6.97 -17.50 7.71
CA ARG A 140 7.87 -18.02 6.69
C ARG A 140 7.19 -17.91 5.33
N ASP A 141 8.01 -17.68 4.31
CA ASP A 141 7.57 -17.75 2.91
C ASP A 141 7.09 -19.18 2.59
N ILE A 142 5.94 -19.27 1.95
CA ILE A 142 5.28 -20.52 1.57
C ILE A 142 5.54 -20.74 0.08
N GLY A 143 6.32 -21.79 -0.22
CA GLY A 143 6.65 -22.17 -1.60
C GLY A 143 5.57 -23.01 -2.26
N PHE A 144 5.37 -22.80 -3.56
CA PHE A 144 4.44 -23.55 -4.40
C PHE A 144 5.19 -24.47 -5.39
N GLU A 145 4.49 -25.32 -6.12
CA GLU A 145 5.12 -26.19 -7.15
C GLU A 145 5.57 -25.40 -8.39
N SER A 146 5.00 -24.22 -8.63
CA SER A 146 5.37 -23.35 -9.75
C SER A 146 6.65 -22.57 -9.43
N GLU A 147 7.78 -22.99 -10.00
CA GLU A 147 9.05 -22.27 -9.85
C GLU A 147 8.97 -20.84 -10.41
N GLU A 148 8.23 -20.61 -11.49
CA GLU A 148 8.06 -19.27 -12.06
C GLU A 148 7.35 -18.34 -11.09
N PHE A 149 6.30 -18.83 -10.43
CA PHE A 149 5.57 -18.08 -9.42
C PHE A 149 6.47 -17.75 -8.22
N ASN A 150 7.15 -18.75 -7.66
CA ASN A 150 8.02 -18.57 -6.50
C ASN A 150 9.21 -17.64 -6.74
N ARG A 151 9.67 -17.51 -7.99
CA ARG A 151 10.73 -16.54 -8.34
C ARG A 151 10.26 -15.09 -8.30
N ARG A 152 8.95 -14.87 -8.46
CA ARG A 152 8.38 -13.53 -8.65
C ARG A 152 7.58 -13.05 -7.46
N PHE A 153 6.82 -13.94 -6.82
CA PHE A 153 5.94 -13.62 -5.70
C PHE A 153 6.32 -14.44 -4.48
N HIS A 154 6.25 -13.78 -3.33
CA HIS A 154 6.32 -14.40 -2.02
C HIS A 154 4.95 -14.46 -1.39
N VAL A 155 4.68 -15.53 -0.66
CA VAL A 155 3.40 -15.76 0.02
C VAL A 155 3.68 -16.03 1.49
N ASN A 156 3.25 -15.12 2.35
CA ASN A 156 3.53 -15.18 3.78
C ASN A 156 2.24 -15.31 4.59
N GLY A 157 2.17 -16.30 5.48
CA GLY A 157 1.03 -16.48 6.38
C GLY A 157 1.27 -17.59 7.40
N PRO A 158 0.50 -17.64 8.50
CA PRO A 158 0.61 -18.69 9.51
C PRO A 158 -0.02 -20.03 9.09
N ASP A 159 -0.93 -20.03 8.13
CA ASP A 159 -1.68 -21.21 7.70
C ASP A 159 -1.31 -21.59 6.26
N GLU A 160 -0.41 -22.57 6.13
CA GLU A 160 0.03 -23.12 4.84
C GLU A 160 -1.12 -23.74 4.05
N ARG A 161 -2.08 -24.39 4.72
CA ARG A 161 -3.23 -25.00 4.05
C ARG A 161 -4.15 -23.94 3.45
N PHE A 162 -4.35 -22.85 4.17
CA PHE A 162 -5.08 -21.70 3.65
C PHE A 162 -4.36 -21.10 2.43
N ALA A 163 -3.04 -20.88 2.52
CA ALA A 163 -2.25 -20.35 1.42
C ALA A 163 -2.37 -21.23 0.15
N THR A 164 -2.28 -22.55 0.30
CA THR A 164 -2.48 -23.49 -0.82
C THR A 164 -3.90 -23.43 -1.39
N ALA A 165 -4.92 -23.32 -0.54
CA ALA A 165 -6.32 -23.21 -0.99
C ALA A 165 -6.64 -21.87 -1.67
N PHE A 166 -5.94 -20.80 -1.27
CA PHE A 166 -6.13 -19.45 -1.78
C PHE A 166 -5.36 -19.21 -3.09
N CYS A 167 -4.09 -19.62 -3.15
CA CYS A 167 -3.21 -19.48 -4.30
C CYS A 167 -3.29 -20.71 -5.21
N ASP A 168 -4.47 -20.96 -5.78
CA ASP A 168 -4.64 -22.01 -6.80
C ASP A 168 -3.95 -21.63 -8.13
N ALA A 169 -3.98 -22.56 -9.10
CA ALA A 169 -3.37 -22.33 -10.41
C ALA A 169 -3.89 -21.07 -11.12
N ARG A 170 -5.17 -20.71 -10.93
CA ARG A 170 -5.77 -19.54 -11.56
C ARG A 170 -5.32 -18.25 -10.89
N MET A 171 -5.24 -18.24 -9.56
CA MET A 171 -4.70 -17.10 -8.79
C MET A 171 -3.24 -16.85 -9.13
N MET A 172 -2.41 -17.90 -9.14
CA MET A 172 -0.98 -17.79 -9.50
C MET A 172 -0.80 -17.25 -10.92
N ASP A 173 -1.56 -17.77 -11.89
CA ASP A 173 -1.52 -17.33 -13.28
C ASP A 173 -2.00 -15.88 -13.46
N TRP A 174 -3.00 -15.45 -12.69
CA TRP A 174 -3.43 -14.05 -12.68
C TRP A 174 -2.34 -13.12 -12.11
N LEU A 175 -1.70 -13.52 -11.00
CA LEU A 175 -0.63 -12.76 -10.36
C LEU A 175 0.57 -12.59 -11.29
N LEU A 176 0.98 -13.64 -11.99
CA LEU A 176 2.06 -13.56 -12.99
C LEU A 176 1.78 -12.57 -14.12
N ARG A 177 0.51 -12.37 -14.50
CA ARG A 177 0.12 -11.45 -15.58
C ARG A 177 -0.19 -10.02 -15.13
N HIS A 178 -0.71 -9.83 -13.92
CA HIS A 178 -1.29 -8.55 -13.50
C HIS A 178 -0.84 -8.08 -12.12
N GLY A 179 -0.14 -8.92 -11.36
CA GLY A 179 0.28 -8.62 -9.98
C GLY A 179 1.56 -7.80 -9.87
N GLU A 180 2.25 -7.52 -10.98
CA GLU A 180 3.50 -6.76 -10.98
C GLU A 180 3.32 -5.36 -10.35
N GLY A 181 4.18 -5.03 -9.39
CA GLY A 181 4.15 -3.74 -8.69
C GLY A 181 3.02 -3.60 -7.67
N TYR A 182 2.27 -4.67 -7.38
CA TYR A 182 1.21 -4.71 -6.37
C TYR A 182 1.54 -5.67 -5.24
N GLY A 183 1.05 -5.34 -4.05
CA GLY A 183 0.93 -6.27 -2.94
C GLY A 183 -0.53 -6.47 -2.54
N PHE A 184 -0.81 -7.63 -1.96
CA PHE A 184 -2.14 -8.06 -1.54
C PHE A 184 -2.07 -8.66 -0.14
N GLU A 185 -3.07 -8.35 0.69
CA GLU A 185 -3.25 -8.96 2.01
C GLU A 185 -4.72 -9.29 2.23
N VAL A 186 -5.00 -10.46 2.77
CA VAL A 186 -6.33 -10.81 3.27
C VAL A 186 -6.26 -11.09 4.76
N ALA A 187 -7.25 -10.61 5.51
CA ALA A 187 -7.39 -10.88 6.94
C ALA A 187 -8.84 -10.63 7.37
N GLY A 188 -9.44 -11.62 8.03
CA GLY A 188 -10.88 -11.62 8.29
C GLY A 188 -11.63 -11.54 6.97
N ASP A 189 -12.58 -10.62 6.86
CA ASP A 189 -13.36 -10.45 5.63
C ASP A 189 -12.88 -9.32 4.72
N ARG A 190 -11.62 -8.91 4.88
CA ARG A 190 -11.05 -7.75 4.18
C ARG A 190 -9.91 -8.18 3.28
N LEU A 191 -9.83 -7.48 2.14
CA LEU A 191 -8.73 -7.52 1.19
C LEU A 191 -8.14 -6.13 1.10
N LEU A 192 -6.84 -6.03 1.34
CA LEU A 192 -6.00 -4.89 1.04
C LEU A 192 -5.23 -5.15 -0.26
N CYS A 193 -5.23 -4.19 -1.17
CA CYS A 193 -4.36 -4.14 -2.33
C CYS A 193 -3.58 -2.82 -2.27
N TRP A 194 -2.27 -2.84 -2.54
CA TRP A 194 -1.46 -1.63 -2.53
C TRP A 194 -0.40 -1.65 -3.61
N THR A 195 0.09 -0.46 -3.94
CA THR A 195 1.24 -0.24 -4.82
C THR A 195 2.05 0.95 -4.30
N ASP A 196 3.25 1.16 -4.81
CA ASP A 196 3.99 2.41 -4.57
C ASP A 196 3.15 3.61 -4.98
N ARG A 197 3.46 4.79 -4.43
CA ARG A 197 2.69 6.01 -4.74
C ARG A 197 2.65 6.27 -6.26
N VAL A 198 1.45 6.27 -6.83
CA VAL A 198 1.17 6.54 -8.24
C VAL A 198 0.57 7.92 -8.44
N SER A 199 0.40 8.36 -9.70
CA SER A 199 -0.34 9.59 -9.97
C SER A 199 -1.84 9.39 -9.69
N PRO A 200 -2.60 10.44 -9.31
CA PRO A 200 -4.01 10.30 -8.92
C PRO A 200 -4.88 9.59 -9.94
N ALA A 201 -4.67 9.84 -11.24
CA ALA A 201 -5.41 9.17 -12.32
C ALA A 201 -5.23 7.64 -12.33
N GLU A 202 -4.11 7.14 -11.82
CA GLU A 202 -3.79 5.71 -11.78
C GLU A 202 -4.46 4.98 -10.62
N MET A 203 -5.05 5.72 -9.67
CA MET A 203 -5.82 5.12 -8.57
C MET A 203 -6.98 4.26 -9.09
N VAL A 204 -7.55 4.60 -10.26
CA VAL A 204 -8.56 3.75 -10.92
C VAL A 204 -8.01 2.40 -11.34
N ARG A 205 -6.73 2.32 -11.74
CA ARG A 205 -6.07 1.05 -12.03
C ARG A 205 -5.92 0.22 -10.77
N LEU A 206 -5.53 0.81 -9.65
CA LEU A 206 -5.49 0.12 -8.36
C LEU A 206 -6.86 -0.48 -7.99
N MET A 207 -7.95 0.30 -8.16
CA MET A 207 -9.31 -0.21 -7.95
C MET A 207 -9.65 -1.39 -8.87
N GLY A 208 -9.29 -1.31 -10.15
CA GLY A 208 -9.47 -2.40 -11.11
C GLY A 208 -8.66 -3.66 -10.77
N THR A 209 -7.40 -3.49 -10.37
CA THR A 209 -6.51 -4.58 -9.94
C THR A 209 -7.08 -5.29 -8.71
N ALA A 210 -7.50 -4.54 -7.69
CA ALA A 210 -8.09 -5.12 -6.49
C ALA A 210 -9.40 -5.87 -6.78
N LYS A 211 -10.25 -5.31 -7.65
CA LYS A 211 -11.50 -5.94 -8.09
C LYS A 211 -11.23 -7.28 -8.80
N THR A 212 -10.30 -7.29 -9.75
CA THR A 212 -9.99 -8.49 -10.55
C THR A 212 -9.25 -9.55 -9.74
N PHE A 213 -8.39 -9.15 -8.79
CA PHE A 213 -7.79 -10.06 -7.80
C PHE A 213 -8.86 -10.72 -6.92
N ARG A 214 -9.81 -9.93 -6.38
CA ARG A 214 -10.94 -10.46 -5.58
C ARG A 214 -11.75 -11.50 -6.34
N GLU A 215 -11.93 -11.33 -7.63
CA GLU A 215 -12.64 -12.29 -8.49
C GLU A 215 -11.87 -13.60 -8.71
N GLN A 216 -10.54 -13.61 -8.54
CA GLN A 216 -9.74 -14.83 -8.61
C GLN A 216 -9.84 -15.70 -7.36
N ILE A 217 -10.26 -15.13 -6.21
CA ILE A 217 -10.34 -15.87 -4.94
C ILE A 217 -11.12 -17.17 -5.15
N PRO A 218 -10.50 -18.35 -4.93
CA PRO A 218 -11.14 -19.63 -5.23
C PRO A 218 -12.43 -19.84 -4.44
N ALA A 219 -13.44 -20.44 -5.08
CA ALA A 219 -14.74 -20.69 -4.43
C ALA A 219 -14.60 -21.58 -3.18
N VAL A 220 -13.60 -22.48 -3.17
CA VAL A 220 -13.28 -23.33 -2.01
C VAL A 220 -12.94 -22.53 -0.76
N VAL A 221 -12.35 -21.33 -0.90
CA VAL A 221 -12.05 -20.45 0.24
C VAL A 221 -13.33 -20.08 0.97
N ARG A 222 -14.40 -19.74 0.25
CA ARG A 222 -15.70 -19.39 0.85
C ARG A 222 -16.34 -20.59 1.58
N SER A 223 -16.14 -21.79 1.04
CA SER A 223 -16.67 -23.03 1.63
C SER A 223 -15.91 -23.47 2.87
N LEU A 224 -14.58 -23.30 2.89
CA LEU A 224 -13.72 -23.68 4.01
C LEU A 224 -13.71 -22.63 5.12
N TYR A 225 -13.90 -21.36 4.77
CA TYR A 225 -13.84 -20.21 5.68
C TYR A 225 -15.08 -19.31 5.53
N PRO A 226 -16.28 -19.83 5.86
CA PRO A 226 -17.52 -19.08 5.70
C PRO A 226 -17.58 -17.87 6.65
N LYS A 227 -18.32 -16.83 6.22
CA LYS A 227 -18.71 -15.68 7.05
C LYS A 227 -19.74 -16.04 8.10
#